data_AF-A0A3N4KZ46-F1
#
_entry.id   AF-A0A3N4KZ46-F1
#
_cell.length_a   1.000
_cell.length_b   1.000
_cell.length_c   1.000
_cell.angle_alpha   90.00
_cell.angle_beta   90.00
_cell.angle_gamma   90.00
#
_symmetry.space_group_name_H-M   'P 1'
#
loop_
_entity.id
_entity.type
_entity.pdbx_description
1 polymer ?
#
loop_
_entity_poly.entity_id
_entity_poly.type
_entity_poly.pdbx_seq_one_letter_code
_entity_poly.pdbx_strand_id
1 'polypeptide(L)'
;MYTPAALLLTTLLPLLGLLTPAIATPVNAVCTQCDVNPLGNADKTCDITTSCVRTNYQGQYHCACRAGYKSSAPNNDSESHYRVNFPNEGFRVFTKPGVVCDTLCDKYWLGPDSCQEVLVRQACL
;
A
#
# COMPACT_ATOMS: atom_id res chain seq x y z
N MET A 1 -74.03 -28.09 -15.68
CA MET A 1 -73.07 -27.32 -16.51
C MET A 1 -72.30 -26.38 -15.58
N TYR A 2 -70.99 -26.22 -15.81
CA TYR A 2 -69.99 -25.34 -15.12
C TYR A 2 -69.52 -25.81 -13.73
N THR A 3 -68.25 -25.84 -13.31
CA THR A 3 -66.87 -25.93 -13.87
C THR A 3 -65.95 -26.02 -12.61
N PRO A 4 -64.81 -26.75 -12.60
CA PRO A 4 -63.95 -26.80 -11.41
C PRO A 4 -62.96 -25.62 -11.41
N ALA A 5 -62.95 -24.82 -10.35
CA ALA A 5 -61.93 -23.77 -10.15
C ALA A 5 -60.69 -24.39 -9.49
N ALA A 6 -59.69 -24.71 -10.31
CA ALA A 6 -58.38 -25.16 -9.87
C ALA A 6 -57.59 -23.98 -9.28
N LEU A 7 -57.30 -24.04 -7.97
CA LEU A 7 -56.37 -23.15 -7.29
C LEU A 7 -54.94 -23.54 -7.64
N LEU A 8 -54.32 -22.79 -8.56
CA LEU A 8 -52.90 -22.87 -8.85
C LEU A 8 -52.13 -22.04 -7.82
N LEU A 9 -51.51 -22.70 -6.83
CA LEU A 9 -50.50 -22.11 -5.96
C LEU A 9 -49.20 -21.95 -6.74
N THR A 10 -48.88 -20.73 -7.17
CA THR A 10 -47.55 -20.40 -7.71
C THR A 10 -46.58 -20.16 -6.55
N THR A 11 -45.70 -21.12 -6.27
CA THR A 11 -44.61 -20.98 -5.31
C THR A 11 -43.49 -20.12 -5.92
N LEU A 12 -43.36 -18.85 -5.49
CA LEU A 12 -42.17 -18.05 -5.75
C LEU A 12 -41.00 -18.61 -4.93
N LEU A 13 -40.03 -19.25 -5.59
CA LEU A 13 -38.71 -19.52 -5.01
C LEU A 13 -37.89 -18.22 -5.01
N PRO A 14 -37.44 -17.69 -3.87
CA PRO A 14 -36.44 -16.62 -3.88
C PRO A 14 -35.09 -17.22 -4.25
N LEU A 15 -34.56 -16.80 -5.40
CA LEU A 15 -33.20 -17.12 -5.83
C LEU A 15 -32.23 -16.36 -4.90
N LEU A 16 -31.84 -16.99 -3.79
CA LEU A 16 -30.77 -16.50 -2.92
C LEU A 16 -29.45 -16.60 -3.70
N GLY A 17 -29.08 -15.51 -4.37
CA GLY A 17 -27.76 -15.35 -4.96
C GLY A 17 -26.70 -15.40 -3.87
N LEU A 18 -25.88 -16.45 -3.88
CA LEU A 18 -24.68 -16.55 -3.06
C LEU A 18 -23.71 -15.44 -3.48
N LEU A 19 -23.72 -14.31 -2.76
CA LEU A 19 -22.61 -13.37 -2.76
C LEU A 19 -21.43 -14.05 -2.07
N THR A 20 -20.58 -14.72 -2.84
CA THR A 20 -19.28 -15.18 -2.35
C THR A 20 -18.45 -13.95 -1.99
N PRO A 21 -18.02 -13.77 -0.73
CA PRO A 21 -17.06 -12.73 -0.41
C PRO A 21 -15.77 -13.02 -1.18
N ALA A 22 -15.33 -12.08 -2.00
CA ALA A 22 -14.02 -12.14 -2.62
C ALA A 22 -12.98 -11.98 -1.50
N ILE A 23 -12.36 -13.10 -1.10
CA ILE A 23 -11.19 -13.08 -0.22
C ILE A 23 -10.06 -12.50 -1.06
N ALA A 24 -9.77 -11.21 -0.87
CA ALA A 24 -8.60 -10.59 -1.47
C ALA A 24 -7.36 -11.32 -0.92
N THR A 25 -6.71 -12.11 -1.77
CA THR A 25 -5.41 -12.70 -1.45
C THR A 25 -4.44 -11.55 -1.14
N PRO A 26 -3.67 -11.60 -0.04
CA PRO A 26 -2.71 -10.55 0.26
C PRO A 26 -1.73 -10.46 -0.91
N VAL A 27 -1.80 -9.34 -1.65
CA VAL A 27 -0.80 -8.98 -2.65
C VAL A 27 0.54 -9.02 -1.91
N ASN A 28 1.46 -9.83 -2.42
CA ASN A 28 2.72 -10.20 -1.79
C ASN A 28 3.39 -8.97 -1.14
N ALA A 29 3.24 -8.83 0.17
CA ALA A 29 3.58 -7.61 0.91
C ALA A 29 5.09 -7.54 1.20
N VAL A 30 5.94 -8.02 0.28
CA VAL A 30 7.39 -8.05 0.49
C VAL A 30 7.96 -6.69 0.10
N CYS A 31 8.58 -6.01 1.06
CA CYS A 31 9.30 -4.77 0.82
C CYS A 31 10.80 -5.04 0.87
N THR A 32 11.53 -4.51 -0.12
CA THR A 32 12.97 -4.72 -0.20
C THR A 32 13.65 -3.94 0.92
N GLN A 33 14.20 -4.64 1.91
CA GLN A 33 14.95 -4.01 2.98
C GLN A 33 16.27 -3.42 2.48
N CYS A 34 16.71 -2.33 3.11
CA CYS A 34 18.03 -1.74 2.86
C CYS A 34 19.11 -2.30 3.80
N ASP A 35 20.35 -2.25 3.35
CA ASP A 35 21.54 -2.53 4.16
C ASP A 35 22.00 -1.22 4.83
N VAL A 36 22.23 -1.25 6.13
CA VAL A 36 22.77 -0.10 6.88
C VAL A 36 24.25 0.13 6.60
N ASN A 37 24.96 -0.88 6.08
CA ASN A 37 26.34 -0.77 5.68
C ASN A 37 26.42 -0.34 4.20
N PRO A 38 26.80 0.91 3.89
CA PRO A 38 26.88 1.39 2.52
C PRO A 38 27.98 0.70 1.68
N LEU A 39 28.94 0.01 2.33
CA LEU A 39 29.99 -0.77 1.67
C LEU A 39 29.65 -2.27 1.58
N GLY A 40 28.47 -2.68 2.07
CA GLY A 40 28.02 -4.06 2.04
C GLY A 40 27.50 -4.42 0.65
N ASN A 41 26.18 -4.51 0.51
CA ASN A 41 25.53 -4.86 -0.75
C ASN A 41 25.01 -3.60 -1.47
N ALA A 42 25.64 -3.24 -2.60
CA ALA A 42 25.25 -2.09 -3.41
C ALA A 42 23.77 -2.12 -3.87
N ASP A 43 23.21 -3.31 -4.14
CA ASP A 43 21.80 -3.47 -4.55
C ASP A 43 20.80 -3.23 -3.40
N LYS A 44 21.31 -3.13 -2.17
CA LYS A 44 20.54 -2.85 -0.95
C LYS A 44 20.84 -1.47 -0.37
N THR A 45 21.70 -0.70 -1.02
CA THR A 45 22.06 0.64 -0.60
C THR A 45 20.95 1.64 -0.99
N CYS A 46 20.56 2.47 -0.04
CA CYS A 46 19.63 3.57 -0.28
C CYS A 46 20.29 4.66 -1.14
N ASP A 47 19.51 5.37 -1.95
CA ASP A 47 20.00 6.56 -2.65
C ASP A 47 20.38 7.67 -1.65
N ILE A 48 21.32 8.55 -2.01
CA ILE A 48 21.80 9.65 -1.16
C ILE A 48 20.69 10.62 -0.73
N THR A 49 19.58 10.70 -1.48
CA THR A 49 18.41 11.51 -1.14
C THR A 49 17.49 10.86 -0.12
N THR A 50 17.77 9.60 0.26
CA THR A 50 17.02 8.81 1.24
C THR A 50 17.92 8.41 2.41
N SER A 51 17.35 7.78 3.43
CA SER A 51 18.11 7.24 4.56
C SER A 51 17.60 5.86 4.93
N CYS A 52 18.51 4.90 5.14
CA CYS A 52 18.14 3.57 5.62
C CYS A 52 17.78 3.67 7.11
N VAL A 53 16.48 3.51 7.43
CA VAL A 53 15.97 3.66 8.79
C VAL A 53 15.34 2.37 9.28
N ARG A 54 15.51 2.09 10.58
CA ARG A 54 14.78 1.01 11.24
C ARG A 54 13.34 1.46 11.47
N THR A 55 12.39 0.73 10.90
CA THR A 55 10.96 0.96 11.11
C THR A 55 10.46 0.17 12.32
N ASN A 56 9.41 0.69 12.96
CA ASN A 56 8.81 0.06 14.14
C ASN A 56 8.00 -1.21 13.82
N TYR A 57 7.87 -1.56 12.53
CA TYR A 57 7.19 -2.78 12.10
C TYR A 57 8.20 -3.90 11.94
N GLN A 58 8.18 -4.85 12.87
CA GLN A 58 9.07 -6.02 12.90
C GLN A 58 10.58 -5.69 12.90
N GLY A 59 10.97 -4.42 13.12
CA GLY A 59 12.35 -3.97 13.16
C GLY A 59 13.05 -3.96 11.79
N GLN A 60 12.29 -3.92 10.69
CA GLN A 60 12.82 -3.93 9.34
C GLN A 60 13.46 -2.59 8.96
N TYR A 61 14.43 -2.63 8.05
CA TYR A 61 15.11 -1.45 7.52
C TYR A 61 14.56 -1.06 6.16
N HIS A 62 14.20 0.21 5.99
CA HIS A 62 13.65 0.74 4.74
C HIS A 62 14.30 2.07 4.36
N CYS A 63 14.40 2.35 3.06
CA CYS A 63 14.86 3.65 2.58
C CYS A 63 13.74 4.67 2.76
N ALA A 64 13.91 5.60 3.70
CA ALA A 64 12.94 6.65 3.97
C ALA A 64 13.35 7.96 3.30
N CYS A 65 12.35 8.62 2.71
CA CYS A 65 12.47 9.96 2.19
C CYS A 65 12.56 11.01 3.30
N ARG A 66 13.09 12.18 2.96
CA ARG A 66 12.89 13.41 3.76
C ARG A 66 11.40 13.74 3.82
N ALA A 67 10.94 14.33 4.93
CA ALA A 67 9.54 14.73 5.07
C ALA A 67 9.12 15.69 3.93
N GLY A 68 7.96 15.45 3.31
CA GLY A 68 7.45 16.22 2.18
C GLY A 68 8.05 15.87 0.81
N TYR A 69 8.90 14.84 0.73
CA TYR A 69 9.48 14.35 -0.52
C TYR A 69 9.03 12.93 -0.85
N LYS A 70 8.97 12.63 -2.15
CA LYS A 70 8.67 11.33 -2.78
C LYS A 70 9.62 11.09 -3.96
N SER A 71 9.62 9.88 -4.51
CA SER A 71 10.25 9.64 -5.82
C SER A 71 9.43 10.26 -6.95
N SER A 72 10.05 10.43 -8.11
CA SER A 72 9.38 10.90 -9.34
C SER A 72 8.50 9.83 -10.01
N ALA A 73 8.38 8.63 -9.42
CA ALA A 73 7.52 7.58 -9.93
C ALA A 73 6.03 7.99 -9.88
N PRO A 74 5.16 7.39 -10.71
CA PRO A 74 3.72 7.60 -10.61
C PRO A 74 3.20 7.29 -9.20
N ASN A 75 2.30 8.12 -8.68
CA ASN A 75 1.76 8.00 -7.32
C ASN A 75 1.15 6.61 -6.96
N ASN A 76 0.75 5.83 -7.97
CA ASN A 76 0.20 4.48 -7.85
C ASN A 76 1.26 3.37 -7.98
N ASP A 77 2.52 3.70 -8.30
CA ASP A 77 3.65 2.76 -8.37
C ASP A 77 4.17 2.46 -6.96
N SER A 78 3.43 1.59 -6.28
CA SER A 78 3.78 1.18 -4.93
C SER A 78 5.12 0.46 -4.83
N GLU A 79 5.67 -0.07 -5.93
CA GLU A 79 6.94 -0.82 -5.94
C GLU A 79 8.14 0.12 -5.83
N SER A 80 8.05 1.30 -6.47
CA SER A 80 9.11 2.30 -6.43
C SER A 80 9.03 3.18 -5.18
N HIS A 81 7.83 3.63 -4.83
CA HIS A 81 7.59 4.44 -3.64
C HIS A 81 6.29 4.05 -2.95
N TYR A 82 6.18 4.23 -1.64
CA TYR A 82 4.95 3.90 -0.93
C TYR A 82 4.90 4.57 0.43
N ARG A 83 3.70 4.66 0.98
CA ARG A 83 3.49 4.91 2.41
C ARG A 83 3.08 3.61 3.08
N VAL A 84 3.35 3.46 4.36
CA VAL A 84 2.77 2.40 5.19
C VAL A 84 2.19 3.02 6.44
N ASN A 85 1.08 2.46 6.92
CA ASN A 85 0.50 2.80 8.21
C ASN A 85 1.30 2.20 9.38
N PHE A 86 2.60 2.48 9.41
CA PHE A 86 3.44 2.22 10.57
C PHE A 86 3.14 3.27 11.65
N PRO A 87 2.97 2.85 12.93
CA PRO A 87 2.78 3.79 14.03
C PRO A 87 3.88 4.87 14.03
N ASN A 88 3.46 6.14 14.04
CA ASN A 88 4.34 7.32 14.03
C ASN A 88 5.25 7.50 12.80
N GLU A 89 5.05 6.76 11.70
CA GLU A 89 5.86 6.88 10.48
C GLU A 89 5.02 7.11 9.22
N GLY A 90 3.68 7.22 9.35
CA GLY A 90 2.76 7.40 8.23
C GLY A 90 2.93 8.69 7.43
N PHE A 91 3.71 9.65 7.95
CA PHE A 91 4.08 10.89 7.24
C PHE A 91 5.26 10.72 6.29
N ARG A 92 5.96 9.57 6.34
CA ARG A 92 7.10 9.30 5.47
C ARG A 92 6.67 8.53 4.23
N VAL A 93 7.33 8.87 3.13
CA VAL A 93 7.39 8.02 1.95
C VAL A 93 8.63 7.13 2.08
N PHE A 94 8.47 5.86 1.72
CA PHE A 94 9.55 4.89 1.62
C PHE A 94 9.77 4.52 0.16
N THR A 95 10.98 4.13 -0.18
CA THR A 95 11.36 3.70 -1.53
C THR A 95 12.11 2.39 -1.51
N LYS A 96 12.18 1.73 -2.67
CA LYS A 96 13.12 0.63 -2.88
C LYS A 96 14.57 1.16 -2.82
N PRO A 97 15.55 0.34 -2.40
CA PRO A 97 16.97 0.68 -2.55
C PRO A 97 17.33 1.22 -3.94
N GLY A 98 18.20 2.23 -3.98
CA GLY A 98 18.63 2.93 -5.19
C GLY A 98 17.62 3.90 -5.82
N VAL A 99 16.39 4.00 -5.31
CA VAL A 99 15.39 4.93 -5.86
C VAL A 99 15.55 6.32 -5.25
N VAL A 100 15.76 7.31 -6.11
CA VAL A 100 15.86 8.73 -5.77
C VAL A 100 14.54 9.24 -5.17
N CYS A 101 14.64 10.05 -4.12
CA CYS A 101 13.53 10.68 -3.42
C CYS A 101 13.73 12.18 -3.20
N ASP A 102 13.73 12.95 -4.29
CA ASP A 102 13.97 14.39 -4.34
C ASP A 102 12.80 15.19 -4.94
N THR A 103 11.68 14.54 -5.24
CA THR A 103 10.49 15.20 -5.77
C THR A 103 9.60 15.67 -4.62
N LEU A 104 9.16 16.94 -4.64
CA LEU A 104 8.20 17.44 -3.66
C LEU A 104 6.85 16.76 -3.81
N CYS A 105 6.22 16.48 -2.68
CA CYS A 105 4.83 16.04 -2.65
C CYS A 105 3.89 17.20 -3.00
N ASP A 106 2.71 16.88 -3.53
CA ASP A 106 1.73 17.85 -4.05
C ASP A 106 1.32 18.88 -2.99
N LYS A 107 1.26 18.44 -1.72
CA LYS A 107 0.98 19.26 -0.54
C LYS A 107 2.06 19.13 0.53
N TYR A 108 3.32 19.36 0.16
CA TYR A 108 4.48 19.22 1.06
C TYR A 108 4.41 20.09 2.34
N TRP A 109 3.67 21.19 2.32
CA TRP A 109 3.55 22.13 3.46
C TRP A 109 2.61 21.66 4.58
N LEU A 110 1.91 20.53 4.42
CA LEU A 110 0.99 20.00 5.43
C LEU A 110 1.69 19.23 6.56
N GLY A 111 3.03 19.23 6.60
CA GLY A 111 3.79 18.57 7.66
C GLY A 111 3.54 17.05 7.68
N PRO A 112 3.05 16.47 8.78
CA PRO A 112 2.73 15.04 8.86
C PRO A 112 1.72 14.56 7.81
N ASP A 113 0.85 15.46 7.34
CA ASP A 113 -0.15 15.16 6.32
C ASP A 113 0.35 15.41 4.89
N SER A 114 1.65 15.58 4.69
CA SER A 114 2.23 15.64 3.34
C SER A 114 2.15 14.27 2.62
N CYS A 115 2.28 14.30 1.30
CA CYS A 115 2.41 13.10 0.46
C CYS A 115 1.20 12.15 0.46
N GLN A 116 -0.02 12.66 0.71
CA GLN A 116 -1.25 11.84 0.71
C GLN A 116 -1.58 11.24 -0.65
N GLU A 117 -1.03 11.79 -1.72
CA GLU A 117 -1.19 11.28 -3.07
C GLU A 117 -0.45 9.94 -3.29
N VAL A 118 0.57 9.62 -2.48
CA VAL A 118 1.33 8.35 -2.59
C VAL A 118 0.51 7.20 -2.02
N LEU A 119 0.44 6.11 -2.77
CA LEU A 119 -0.34 4.93 -2.38
C LEU A 119 0.15 4.31 -1.06
N VAL A 120 -0.81 3.97 -0.20
CA VAL A 120 -0.56 3.29 1.07
C VAL A 120 -0.52 1.79 0.87
N ARG A 121 0.62 1.16 1.11
CA ARG A 121 0.75 -0.30 1.26
C ARG A 121 0.19 -0.73 2.61
N GLN A 122 -0.56 -1.83 2.60
CA GLN A 122 -1.15 -2.39 3.82
C GLN A 122 -0.09 -2.98 4.77
N ALA A 123 0.99 -3.54 4.21
CA ALA A 123 2.07 -4.12 4.99
C ALA A 123 3.39 -4.16 4.19
N CYS A 124 4.47 -4.31 4.94
CA CYS A 124 5.79 -4.73 4.50
C CYS A 124 6.22 -5.87 5.42
N LEU A 125 6.02 -7.11 4.97
CA LEU A 125 6.31 -8.35 5.69
C LEU A 125 7.76 -8.79 5.49
#